data_AF-A0A2M7PRQ9-F1
#
_entry.id   AF-A0A2M7PRQ9-F1
#
_cell.length_a   1.000
_cell.length_b   1.000
_cell.length_c   1.000
_cell.angle_alpha   90.00
_cell.angle_beta   90.00
_cell.angle_gamma   90.00
#
_symmetry.space_group_name_H-M   'P 1'
#
loop_
_entity.id
_entity.type
_entity.pdbx_description
1 polymer ?
#
loop_
_entity_poly.entity_id
_entity_poly.type
_entity_poly.pdbx_seq_one_letter_code
_entity_poly.pdbx_strand_id
1 'polypeptide(L)'
;NPEKEDVEYVDSIKEDIEWLGFSWDQNPYFASDYFEQLYKWAEMLIEQGKAYVDEQPQELISQQRGVPTRPGTESPYRNRPIAESLDLFRRMRAGEFKNGQMILRAKIDMSSPNMHLRDPIMYRILHQEHHRTGNDWCIYPMYDYAHGQSDYIEGITHSVCTLEFEIHRPLYDWFLDQITDSSYRPRQIEFARLNLSYTVMSKRKLLELVQMGLVNGWDDPRMPTISGLRRRGYTPESLQNFSERIGVAKRDNVIDMGLLEFTVREHLNRITDRVMAVLDPLKVIITNYPEGKTENMMLVDNPENPDSASHEVPFSREIYIEQDDFMEDAPKKFFRLAPDREVRLKGAYIIKCEDFKKDDNGRITEIYCTYDPESKSGEAGSQRKVKGTLHWVSAPHAVDAEVRLYDRLFVDEDPAGHKEVDFKEFINPDSLRVIPKAKLEPWLQKAMAGDKFQFQRLGYFCADKSSTPGHLIFNRTVGLRDNWAKSNA
;
A
#
# COMPACT_ATOMS: atom_id res chain seq x y z
N ASN A 1 19.33 -9.55 9.85
CA ASN A 1 20.20 -10.49 9.08
C ASN A 1 21.07 -9.66 8.15
N PRO A 2 22.41 -9.63 8.32
CA PRO A 2 23.27 -8.67 7.61
C PRO A 2 23.20 -8.74 6.07
N GLU A 3 22.73 -9.84 5.47
CA GLU A 3 22.58 -9.96 4.01
C GLU A 3 21.35 -9.24 3.43
N LYS A 4 20.35 -8.92 4.25
CA LYS A 4 19.00 -8.51 3.78
C LYS A 4 18.46 -7.23 4.39
N GLU A 5 19.19 -6.64 5.34
CA GLU A 5 18.79 -5.41 6.02
C GLU A 5 19.58 -4.23 5.45
N ASP A 6 18.86 -3.14 5.16
CA ASP A 6 19.41 -1.86 4.69
C ASP A 6 18.83 -0.74 5.57
N VAL A 7 19.60 0.32 5.80
CA VAL A 7 19.17 1.51 6.54
C VAL A 7 17.95 2.14 5.86
N GLU A 8 17.86 2.08 4.53
CA GLU A 8 16.72 2.59 3.78
C GLU A 8 15.39 1.95 4.22
N TYR A 9 15.38 0.64 4.49
CA TYR A 9 14.17 -0.05 4.97
C TYR A 9 13.80 0.35 6.39
N VAL A 10 14.80 0.55 7.26
CA VAL A 10 14.57 0.96 8.66
C VAL A 10 13.89 2.33 8.68
N ASP A 11 14.39 3.27 7.89
CA ASP A 11 13.84 4.63 7.86
C ASP A 11 12.46 4.65 7.19
N SER A 12 12.25 3.88 6.11
CA SER A 12 10.92 3.79 5.48
C SER A 12 9.86 3.18 6.40
N ILE A 13 10.23 2.16 7.20
CA ILE A 13 9.29 1.52 8.12
C ILE A 13 8.88 2.49 9.23
N LYS A 14 9.83 3.27 9.78
CA LYS A 14 9.52 4.30 10.78
C LYS A 14 8.59 5.36 10.21
N GLU A 15 8.90 5.86 9.01
CA GLU A 15 8.08 6.86 8.33
C GLU A 15 6.65 6.35 8.07
N ASP A 16 6.51 5.10 7.63
CA ASP A 16 5.20 4.48 7.37
C ASP A 16 4.40 4.28 8.67
N ILE A 17 5.03 3.89 9.79
CA ILE A 17 4.36 3.75 11.10
C ILE A 17 3.90 5.11 11.64
N GLU A 18 4.77 6.12 11.58
CA GLU A 18 4.45 7.49 12.00
C GLU A 18 3.34 8.09 11.13
N TRP A 19 3.42 7.88 9.82
CA TRP A 19 2.37 8.32 8.89
C TRP A 19 1.03 7.66 9.20
N LEU A 20 1.01 6.39 9.59
CA LEU A 20 -0.19 5.70 10.04
C LEU A 20 -0.76 6.25 11.36
N GLY A 21 -0.11 7.23 12.00
CA GLY A 21 -0.57 7.89 13.22
C GLY A 21 -0.22 7.12 14.50
N PHE A 22 0.67 6.13 14.41
CA PHE A 22 1.15 5.39 15.56
C PHE A 22 2.52 5.89 16.00
N SER A 23 2.79 5.79 17.30
CA SER A 23 4.11 5.99 17.88
C SER A 23 4.51 4.76 18.68
N TRP A 24 5.80 4.57 18.86
CA TRP A 24 6.37 3.57 19.76
C TRP A 24 6.90 4.28 21.02
N ASP A 25 6.76 3.63 22.18
CA ASP A 25 6.92 4.26 23.51
C ASP A 25 8.38 4.65 23.85
N GLN A 26 9.35 3.97 23.23
CA GLN A 26 10.78 4.14 23.55
C GLN A 26 11.60 4.46 22.30
N ASN A 27 12.93 4.33 22.37
CA ASN A 27 13.72 4.32 21.14
C ASN A 27 13.42 3.04 20.36
N PRO A 28 13.57 3.06 19.01
CA PRO A 28 13.45 1.85 18.22
C PRO A 28 14.45 0.81 18.73
N TYR A 29 13.93 -0.37 19.09
CA TYR A 29 14.74 -1.50 19.48
C TYR A 29 15.25 -2.26 18.27
N PHE A 30 16.46 -2.80 18.39
CA PHE A 30 17.07 -3.64 17.37
C PHE A 30 17.55 -4.91 18.04
N ALA A 31 17.19 -6.08 17.50
CA ALA A 31 17.68 -7.36 18.00
C ALA A 31 19.22 -7.44 18.04
N SER A 32 19.91 -6.63 17.21
CA SER A 32 21.37 -6.49 17.24
C SER A 32 21.92 -5.90 18.54
N ASP A 33 21.13 -5.09 19.23
CA ASP A 33 21.51 -4.51 20.53
C ASP A 33 21.60 -5.61 21.61
N TYR A 34 21.01 -6.78 21.35
CA TYR A 34 21.00 -7.93 22.25
C TYR A 34 22.00 -9.03 21.88
N PHE A 35 22.80 -8.88 20.81
CA PHE A 35 23.72 -9.94 20.34
C PHE A 35 24.66 -10.45 21.44
N GLU A 36 25.19 -9.55 22.28
CA GLU A 36 26.05 -9.97 23.40
C GLU A 36 25.29 -10.80 24.44
N GLN A 37 24.05 -10.43 24.77
CA GLN A 37 23.24 -11.16 25.73
C GLN A 37 22.77 -12.51 25.17
N LEU A 38 22.37 -12.54 23.90
CA LEU A 38 22.06 -13.77 23.17
C LEU A 38 23.27 -14.70 23.10
N TYR A 39 24.48 -14.17 22.92
CA TYR A 39 25.70 -14.98 22.93
C TYR A 39 25.97 -15.59 24.32
N LYS A 40 25.83 -14.80 25.39
CA LYS A 40 26.00 -15.28 26.77
C LYS A 40 25.00 -16.37 27.14
N TRP A 41 23.73 -16.22 26.75
CA TRP A 41 22.74 -17.29 26.95
C TRP A 41 23.04 -18.53 26.12
N ALA A 42 23.63 -18.39 24.93
CA ALA A 42 24.07 -19.54 24.14
C ALA A 42 25.23 -20.28 24.83
N GLU A 43 26.21 -19.58 25.39
CA GLU A 43 27.26 -20.21 26.22
C GLU A 43 26.67 -20.93 27.43
N MET A 44 25.74 -20.30 28.16
CA MET A 44 25.04 -20.91 29.28
C MET A 44 24.30 -22.20 28.87
N LEU A 45 23.63 -22.21 27.71
CA LEU A 45 22.96 -23.40 27.19
C LEU A 45 23.94 -24.53 26.86
N ILE A 46 25.12 -24.20 26.33
CA ILE A 46 26.20 -25.18 26.12
C ILE A 46 26.66 -25.76 27.47
N GLU A 47 26.90 -24.91 28.47
CA GLU A 47 27.33 -25.31 29.81
C GLU A 47 26.32 -26.23 30.52
N GLN A 48 25.03 -26.01 30.27
CA GLN A 48 23.94 -26.86 30.75
C GLN A 48 23.74 -28.14 29.91
N GLY A 49 24.55 -28.36 28.87
CA GLY A 49 24.44 -29.50 27.96
C GLY A 49 23.23 -29.45 27.02
N LYS A 50 22.57 -28.28 26.91
CA LYS A 50 21.36 -28.01 26.12
C LYS A 50 21.65 -27.40 24.75
N ALA A 51 22.92 -27.22 24.40
CA ALA A 51 23.36 -26.83 23.07
C ALA A 51 24.72 -27.48 22.75
N TYR A 52 25.03 -27.63 21.47
CA TYR A 52 26.29 -28.20 20.99
C TYR A 52 26.67 -27.63 19.62
N VAL A 53 27.97 -27.60 19.34
CA VAL A 53 28.49 -27.22 18.02
C VAL A 53 28.37 -28.40 17.07
N ASP A 54 27.86 -28.16 15.87
CA ASP A 54 27.73 -29.16 14.81
C ASP A 54 28.57 -28.72 13.60
N GLU A 55 29.33 -29.66 13.04
CA GLU A 55 30.24 -29.45 11.91
C GLU A 55 29.71 -30.10 10.63
N GLN A 56 28.51 -30.66 10.69
CA GLN A 56 27.89 -31.26 9.51
C GLN A 56 27.43 -30.18 8.52
N PRO A 57 27.53 -30.46 7.21
CA PRO A 57 26.90 -29.62 6.20
C PRO A 57 25.39 -29.48 6.41
N GLN A 58 24.84 -28.33 6.02
CA GLN A 58 23.42 -28.01 6.17
C GLN A 58 22.51 -29.04 5.48
N GLU A 59 22.92 -29.57 4.32
CA GLU A 59 22.17 -30.60 3.59
C GLU A 59 22.02 -31.87 4.42
N LEU A 60 23.09 -32.28 5.12
CA LEU A 60 23.08 -33.48 5.95
C LEU A 60 22.22 -33.28 7.19
N ILE A 61 22.32 -32.12 7.85
CA ILE A 61 21.45 -31.76 8.98
C ILE A 61 19.98 -31.80 8.56
N SER A 62 19.65 -31.25 7.39
CA SER A 62 18.27 -31.25 6.86
C SER A 62 17.76 -32.67 6.62
N GLN A 63 18.58 -33.54 6.02
CA GLN A 63 18.23 -34.97 5.83
C GLN A 63 18.05 -35.70 7.17
N GLN A 64 18.92 -35.44 8.14
CA GLN A 64 18.89 -36.07 9.46
C GLN A 64 17.69 -35.63 10.31
N ARG A 65 17.16 -34.42 10.10
CA ARG A 65 15.92 -33.98 10.74
C ARG A 65 14.73 -34.84 10.34
N GLY A 66 14.78 -35.54 9.21
CA GLY A 66 13.74 -36.47 8.78
C GLY A 66 12.45 -35.77 8.33
N VAL A 67 11.31 -36.43 8.54
CA VAL A 67 9.97 -35.92 8.21
C VAL A 67 9.05 -36.07 9.42
N PRO A 68 7.89 -35.40 9.50
CA PRO A 68 7.00 -35.52 10.67
C PRO A 68 6.65 -36.97 11.05
N THR A 69 6.55 -37.87 10.05
CA THR A 69 6.20 -39.29 10.23
C THR A 69 7.38 -40.22 10.55
N ARG A 70 8.63 -39.73 10.50
CA ARG A 70 9.83 -40.53 10.77
C ARG A 70 10.78 -39.75 11.70
N PRO A 71 11.23 -40.33 12.83
CA PRO A 71 12.13 -39.64 13.74
C PRO A 71 13.41 -39.23 13.03
N GLY A 72 14.01 -38.14 13.50
CA GLY A 72 15.32 -37.71 13.06
C GLY A 72 16.43 -38.63 13.59
N THR A 73 17.63 -38.44 13.05
CA THR A 73 18.85 -39.14 13.49
C THR A 73 19.79 -38.14 14.15
N GLU A 74 20.38 -38.52 15.28
CA GLU A 74 21.29 -37.63 16.01
C GLU A 74 22.54 -37.31 15.18
N SER A 75 23.03 -36.08 15.32
CA SER A 75 24.35 -35.71 14.84
C SER A 75 25.41 -36.54 15.55
N PRO A 76 26.48 -36.99 14.87
CA PRO A 76 27.63 -37.61 15.56
C PRO A 76 28.28 -36.66 16.57
N TYR A 77 28.06 -35.36 16.42
CA TYR A 77 28.57 -34.31 17.29
C TYR A 77 27.64 -33.96 18.47
N ARG A 78 26.43 -34.53 18.50
CA ARG A 78 25.40 -34.20 19.51
C ARG A 78 25.91 -34.41 20.94
N ASN A 79 26.71 -35.44 21.16
CA ASN A 79 27.21 -35.83 22.48
C ASN A 79 28.68 -35.45 22.72
N ARG A 80 29.22 -34.48 21.96
CA ARG A 80 30.57 -33.97 22.23
C ARG A 80 30.67 -33.35 23.64
N PRO A 81 31.85 -33.37 24.27
CA PRO A 81 32.05 -32.75 25.59
C PRO A 81 31.63 -31.28 25.61
N ILE A 82 31.06 -30.84 26.74
CA ILE A 82 30.63 -29.45 26.95
C ILE A 82 31.78 -28.46 26.71
N ALA A 83 32.96 -28.75 27.29
CA ALA A 83 34.15 -27.90 27.14
C ALA A 83 34.60 -27.76 25.67
N GLU A 84 34.43 -28.81 24.87
CA GLU A 84 34.76 -28.77 23.45
C GLU A 84 33.78 -27.90 22.65
N SER A 85 32.48 -28.04 22.91
CA SER A 85 31.47 -27.16 22.29
C SER A 85 31.69 -25.68 22.66
N LEU A 86 32.05 -25.41 23.91
CA LEU A 86 32.28 -24.06 24.40
C LEU A 86 33.52 -23.42 23.76
N ASP A 87 34.62 -24.17 23.65
CA ASP A 87 35.82 -23.73 22.92
C ASP A 87 35.51 -23.42 21.46
N LEU A 88 34.86 -24.35 20.76
CA LEU A 88 34.52 -24.18 19.35
C LEU A 88 33.60 -22.98 19.14
N PHE A 89 32.57 -22.80 19.98
CA PHE A 89 31.65 -21.67 19.85
C PHE A 89 32.34 -20.32 20.06
N ARG A 90 33.27 -20.22 21.01
CA ARG A 90 34.12 -19.02 21.20
C ARG A 90 34.99 -18.73 19.99
N ARG A 91 35.56 -19.77 19.38
CA ARG A 91 36.39 -19.66 18.17
C ARG A 91 35.58 -19.34 16.92
N MET A 92 34.32 -19.79 16.86
CA MET A 92 33.35 -19.34 15.86
C MET A 92 33.11 -17.83 15.99
N ARG A 93 32.89 -17.29 17.20
CA ARG A 93 32.77 -15.84 17.45
C ARG A 93 34.05 -15.08 17.09
N ALA A 94 35.23 -15.68 17.33
CA ALA A 94 36.53 -15.10 16.99
C ALA A 94 36.85 -15.13 15.47
N GLY A 95 35.99 -15.73 14.65
CA GLY A 95 36.12 -15.74 13.19
C GLY A 95 37.13 -16.75 12.63
N GLU A 96 37.52 -17.77 13.41
CA GLU A 96 38.51 -18.76 12.97
C GLU A 96 38.02 -19.69 11.84
N PHE A 97 36.71 -19.80 11.65
CA PHE A 97 36.09 -20.75 10.72
C PHE A 97 35.35 -20.02 9.59
N LYS A 98 35.21 -20.71 8.45
CA LYS A 98 34.53 -20.17 7.26
C LYS A 98 33.00 -20.23 7.40
N ASN A 99 32.31 -19.46 6.57
CA ASN A 99 30.84 -19.50 6.46
C ASN A 99 30.35 -20.95 6.25
N GLY A 100 29.34 -21.35 7.01
CA GLY A 100 28.73 -22.68 6.91
C GLY A 100 29.59 -23.85 7.40
N GLN A 101 30.82 -23.61 7.89
CA GLN A 101 31.69 -24.67 8.37
C GLN A 101 31.20 -25.28 9.69
N MET A 102 30.61 -24.45 10.56
CA MET A 102 30.05 -24.88 11.85
C MET A 102 28.81 -24.08 12.19
N ILE A 103 27.95 -24.66 13.02
CA ILE A 103 26.76 -24.03 13.57
C ILE A 103 26.61 -24.39 15.04
N LEU A 104 25.91 -23.54 15.80
CA LEU A 104 25.42 -23.92 17.13
C LEU A 104 24.00 -24.44 17.01
N ARG A 105 23.71 -25.59 17.62
CA ARG A 105 22.36 -26.18 17.66
C ARG A 105 21.88 -26.33 19.10
N ALA A 106 20.59 -26.13 19.32
CA ALA A 106 19.95 -26.54 20.56
C ALA A 106 19.91 -28.08 20.63
N LYS A 107 20.02 -28.63 21.82
CA LYS A 107 19.86 -30.06 22.10
C LYS A 107 18.50 -30.29 22.75
N ILE A 108 17.53 -30.70 21.95
CA ILE A 108 16.14 -30.86 22.36
C ILE A 108 15.73 -32.32 22.15
N ASP A 109 14.99 -32.63 21.09
CA ASP A 109 14.46 -33.97 20.84
C ASP A 109 14.39 -34.27 19.34
N MET A 110 15.32 -35.09 18.85
CA MET A 110 15.35 -35.54 17.45
C MET A 110 14.16 -36.43 17.07
N SER A 111 13.42 -36.97 18.04
CA SER A 111 12.22 -37.79 17.81
C SER A 111 10.91 -37.00 17.82
N SER A 112 10.96 -35.70 18.16
CA SER A 112 9.77 -34.87 18.32
C SER A 112 8.88 -34.86 17.07
N PRO A 113 7.55 -34.94 17.18
CA PRO A 113 6.66 -34.76 16.05
C PRO A 113 6.71 -33.31 15.49
N ASN A 114 7.13 -32.35 16.30
CA ASN A 114 7.40 -30.99 15.84
C ASN A 114 8.82 -30.89 15.30
N MET A 115 8.95 -30.64 13.99
CA MET A 115 10.24 -30.51 13.31
C MET A 115 11.10 -29.38 13.88
N HIS A 116 10.52 -28.33 14.46
CA HIS A 116 11.25 -27.20 15.06
C HIS A 116 11.96 -27.59 16.36
N LEU A 117 11.50 -28.64 17.04
CA LEU A 117 12.16 -29.17 18.25
C LEU A 117 13.24 -30.21 17.93
N ARG A 118 13.50 -30.50 16.65
CA ARG A 118 14.57 -31.44 16.23
C ARG A 118 15.90 -30.71 16.10
N ASP A 119 16.50 -30.45 17.26
CA ASP A 119 17.78 -29.76 17.45
C ASP A 119 17.96 -28.57 16.48
N PRO A 120 17.15 -27.50 16.62
CA PRO A 120 17.18 -26.34 15.73
C PRO A 120 18.50 -25.58 15.80
N ILE A 121 18.82 -24.90 14.71
CA ILE A 121 20.01 -24.05 14.61
C ILE A 121 19.79 -22.77 15.42
N MET A 122 20.74 -22.44 16.30
CA MET A 122 20.75 -21.22 17.10
C MET A 122 21.63 -20.14 16.47
N TYR A 123 22.83 -20.50 15.99
CA TYR A 123 23.78 -19.58 15.35
C TYR A 123 24.37 -20.17 14.08
N ARG A 124 24.64 -19.28 13.12
CA ARG A 124 25.43 -19.57 11.91
C ARG A 124 26.62 -18.63 11.78
N ILE A 125 27.70 -19.10 11.18
CA ILE A 125 28.84 -18.27 10.78
C ILE A 125 28.50 -17.56 9.47
N LEU A 126 28.70 -16.24 9.46
CA LEU A 126 28.53 -15.39 8.30
C LEU A 126 29.47 -14.18 8.43
N HIS A 127 30.55 -14.16 7.65
CA HIS A 127 31.48 -13.04 7.54
C HIS A 127 30.89 -11.96 6.62
N GLN A 128 29.97 -11.17 7.17
CA GLN A 128 29.31 -10.04 6.50
C GLN A 128 29.19 -8.88 7.49
N GLU A 129 29.45 -7.66 7.03
CA GLU A 129 29.28 -6.45 7.82
C GLU A 129 27.80 -6.24 8.19
N HIS A 130 27.54 -5.90 9.46
CA HIS A 130 26.21 -5.59 9.95
C HIS A 130 26.01 -4.07 10.01
N HIS A 131 24.91 -3.56 9.46
CA HIS A 131 24.62 -2.13 9.35
C HIS A 131 24.69 -1.32 10.67
N ARG A 132 24.53 -1.97 11.84
CA ARG A 132 24.66 -1.33 13.17
C ARG A 132 25.88 -1.72 13.98
N THR A 133 26.39 -2.94 13.82
CA THR A 133 27.45 -3.50 14.67
C THR A 133 28.75 -3.71 13.89
N GLY A 134 28.83 -3.17 12.66
CA GLY A 134 29.99 -3.28 11.79
C GLY A 134 30.47 -4.71 11.64
N ASN A 135 31.75 -4.92 11.91
CA ASN A 135 32.41 -6.22 11.84
C ASN A 135 32.68 -6.86 13.21
N ASP A 136 31.99 -6.40 14.27
CA ASP A 136 32.16 -6.91 15.63
C ASP A 136 31.69 -8.37 15.78
N TRP A 137 30.85 -8.82 14.86
CA TRP A 137 30.24 -10.15 14.85
C TRP A 137 30.43 -10.85 13.50
N CYS A 138 30.82 -12.12 13.55
CA CYS A 138 30.85 -13.03 12.40
C CYS A 138 29.96 -14.28 12.61
N ILE A 139 29.25 -14.32 13.73
CA ILE A 139 28.19 -15.29 14.01
C ILE A 139 26.90 -14.53 14.28
N TYR A 140 25.80 -15.02 13.72
CA TYR A 140 24.51 -14.36 13.85
C TYR A 140 23.45 -15.34 14.34
N PRO A 141 22.59 -14.91 15.29
CA PRO A 141 21.53 -15.75 15.80
C PRO A 141 20.46 -15.98 14.72
N MET A 142 19.83 -17.15 14.78
CA MET A 142 18.67 -17.49 13.96
C MET A 142 17.40 -16.85 14.53
N TYR A 143 16.39 -16.63 13.69
CA TYR A 143 15.11 -16.01 14.08
C TYR A 143 14.51 -16.65 15.34
N ASP A 144 14.37 -17.97 15.35
CA ASP A 144 13.77 -18.72 16.48
C ASP A 144 14.50 -18.54 17.81
N TYR A 145 15.80 -18.23 17.78
CA TYR A 145 16.62 -18.00 18.98
C TYR A 145 16.71 -16.53 19.38
N ALA A 146 16.48 -15.60 18.45
CA ALA A 146 16.49 -14.18 18.76
C ALA A 146 15.10 -13.69 19.22
N HIS A 147 14.02 -14.22 18.65
CA HIS A 147 12.67 -13.67 18.77
C HIS A 147 12.16 -13.65 20.22
N GLY A 148 12.01 -14.82 20.86
CA GLY A 148 11.50 -14.87 22.25
C GLY A 148 12.44 -14.30 23.29
N GLN A 149 13.75 -14.39 23.04
CA GLN A 149 14.76 -13.79 23.89
C GLN A 149 14.67 -12.26 23.87
N SER A 150 14.44 -11.66 22.69
CA SER A 150 14.24 -10.21 22.56
C SER A 150 12.94 -9.78 23.26
N ASP A 151 11.84 -10.51 23.03
CA ASP A 151 10.57 -10.26 23.72
C ASP A 151 10.73 -10.26 25.25
N TYR A 152 11.52 -11.19 25.79
CA TYR A 152 11.80 -11.29 27.22
C TYR A 152 12.64 -10.11 27.73
N ILE A 153 13.67 -9.69 27.00
CA ILE A 153 14.51 -8.52 27.36
C ILE A 153 13.67 -7.24 27.37
N GLU A 154 12.78 -7.08 26.39
CA GLU A 154 11.97 -5.88 26.19
C GLU A 154 10.73 -5.81 27.11
N GLY A 155 10.45 -6.86 27.88
CA GLY A 155 9.29 -6.86 28.78
C GLY A 155 7.94 -7.05 28.05
N ILE A 156 7.96 -7.63 26.83
CA ILE A 156 6.77 -7.90 26.03
C ILE A 156 5.82 -8.83 26.78
N THR A 157 4.53 -8.51 26.83
CA THR A 157 3.53 -9.39 27.45
C THR A 157 2.84 -10.28 26.43
N HIS A 158 2.53 -9.73 25.26
CA HIS A 158 1.81 -10.39 24.17
C HIS A 158 2.63 -10.23 22.87
N SER A 159 3.35 -11.28 22.49
CA SER A 159 4.11 -11.32 21.24
C SER A 159 3.18 -11.77 20.12
N VAL A 160 2.73 -10.81 19.29
CA VAL A 160 1.70 -11.06 18.28
C VAL A 160 2.34 -11.30 16.91
N CYS A 161 2.11 -12.48 16.32
CA CYS A 161 2.68 -12.87 15.03
C CYS A 161 1.65 -13.59 14.13
N THR A 162 2.04 -13.98 12.92
CA THR A 162 1.11 -14.64 11.99
C THR A 162 1.04 -16.17 12.20
N LEU A 163 -0.01 -16.81 11.70
CA LEU A 163 -0.26 -18.26 11.83
C LEU A 163 0.89 -19.14 11.33
N GLU A 164 1.71 -18.66 10.39
CA GLU A 164 2.89 -19.39 9.93
C GLU A 164 3.87 -19.72 11.07
N PHE A 165 3.85 -18.96 12.16
CA PHE A 165 4.70 -19.16 13.34
C PHE A 165 4.02 -19.94 14.48
N GLU A 166 2.79 -20.43 14.30
CA GLU A 166 2.13 -21.24 15.33
C GLU A 166 2.92 -22.53 15.63
N ILE A 167 3.47 -23.17 14.60
CA ILE A 167 4.31 -24.38 14.75
C ILE A 167 5.65 -24.09 15.42
N HIS A 168 6.08 -22.83 15.46
CA HIS A 168 7.31 -22.37 16.13
C HIS A 168 7.10 -22.09 17.62
N ARG A 169 5.85 -21.87 18.08
CA ARG A 169 5.55 -21.55 19.49
C ARG A 169 6.15 -22.54 20.50
N PRO A 170 6.13 -23.87 20.30
CA PRO A 170 6.76 -24.78 21.25
C PRO A 170 8.28 -24.57 21.39
N LEU A 171 8.96 -24.12 20.33
CA LEU A 171 10.39 -23.80 20.38
C LEU A 171 10.64 -22.45 21.05
N TYR A 172 9.81 -21.44 20.73
CA TYR A 172 9.80 -20.16 21.44
C TYR A 172 9.69 -20.38 22.96
N ASP A 173 8.74 -21.23 23.35
CA ASP A 173 8.51 -21.59 24.74
C ASP A 173 9.69 -22.32 25.36
N TRP A 174 10.24 -23.32 24.65
CA TRP A 174 11.38 -24.07 25.14
C TRP A 174 12.59 -23.17 25.42
N PHE A 175 12.90 -22.21 24.56
CA PHE A 175 14.03 -21.31 24.79
C PHE A 175 13.83 -20.41 26.01
N LEU A 176 12.61 -19.90 26.22
CA LEU A 176 12.28 -19.10 27.40
C LEU A 176 12.46 -19.90 28.70
N ASP A 177 12.02 -21.17 28.70
CA ASP A 177 12.18 -22.09 29.84
C ASP A 177 13.65 -22.31 30.23
N GLN A 178 14.61 -22.02 29.33
CA GLN A 178 16.03 -22.22 29.63
C GLN A 178 16.72 -20.98 30.21
N ILE A 179 16.14 -19.78 30.05
CA ILE A 179 16.79 -18.52 30.42
C ILE A 179 16.15 -17.84 31.63
N THR A 180 14.95 -18.27 32.04
CA THR A 180 14.25 -17.68 33.19
C THR A 180 13.31 -18.64 33.89
N ASP A 181 13.28 -18.55 35.23
CA ASP A 181 12.29 -19.20 36.10
C ASP A 181 11.28 -18.18 36.66
N SER A 182 11.24 -16.97 36.09
CA SER A 182 10.36 -15.88 36.54
C SER A 182 8.89 -16.18 36.29
N SER A 183 8.02 -15.58 37.11
CA SER A 183 6.57 -15.59 36.84
C SER A 183 6.19 -14.75 35.62
N TYR A 184 7.02 -13.78 35.23
CA TYR A 184 6.84 -13.00 34.01
C TYR A 184 7.44 -13.73 32.80
N ARG A 185 6.62 -13.88 31.75
CA ARG A 185 7.00 -14.52 30.49
C ARG A 185 6.17 -13.93 29.33
N PRO A 186 6.81 -13.55 28.20
CA PRO A 186 6.07 -13.14 27.02
C PRO A 186 5.28 -14.32 26.45
N ARG A 187 4.05 -14.05 25.99
CA ARG A 187 3.18 -15.06 25.38
C ARG A 187 3.03 -14.82 23.89
N GLN A 188 3.41 -15.81 23.08
CA GLN A 188 3.14 -15.79 21.65
C GLN A 188 1.64 -15.98 21.35
N ILE A 189 1.09 -15.14 20.48
CA ILE A 189 -0.30 -15.17 20.03
C ILE A 189 -0.34 -14.95 18.52
N GLU A 190 -0.94 -15.91 17.82
CA GLU A 190 -0.96 -15.90 16.36
C GLU A 190 -2.29 -15.44 15.79
N PHE A 191 -2.26 -14.73 14.67
CA PHE A 191 -3.44 -14.35 13.88
C PHE A 191 -3.22 -14.63 12.38
N ALA A 192 -4.31 -14.76 11.63
CA ALA A 192 -4.25 -14.95 10.19
C ALA A 192 -3.75 -13.67 9.51
N ARG A 193 -2.77 -13.82 8.62
CA ARG A 193 -2.25 -12.70 7.83
C ARG A 193 -3.34 -12.11 6.92
N LEU A 194 -3.20 -10.82 6.61
CA LEU A 194 -4.01 -10.19 5.57
C LEU A 194 -3.60 -10.74 4.19
N ASN A 195 -4.58 -11.24 3.45
CA ASN A 195 -4.48 -11.48 2.01
C ASN A 195 -5.55 -10.63 1.33
N LEU A 196 -5.16 -9.89 0.30
CA LEU A 196 -6.03 -9.00 -0.45
C LEU A 196 -6.14 -9.51 -1.89
N SER A 197 -7.34 -9.52 -2.46
CA SER A 197 -7.54 -9.91 -3.85
C SER A 197 -6.92 -8.89 -4.82
N TYR A 198 -6.70 -9.30 -6.08
CA TYR A 198 -6.15 -8.48 -7.17
C TYR A 198 -4.77 -7.86 -6.88
N THR A 199 -4.00 -8.45 -5.96
CA THR A 199 -2.65 -8.03 -5.62
C THR A 199 -1.77 -9.19 -5.16
N VAL A 200 -0.49 -8.92 -4.93
CA VAL A 200 0.47 -9.88 -4.35
C VAL A 200 1.08 -9.30 -3.07
N MET A 201 1.06 -10.07 -1.98
CA MET A 201 1.58 -9.61 -0.68
C MET A 201 3.02 -10.09 -0.39
N SER A 202 3.60 -10.92 -1.26
CA SER A 202 4.94 -11.48 -1.05
C SER A 202 6.03 -10.46 -1.36
N LYS A 203 6.90 -10.15 -0.39
CA LYS A 203 8.09 -9.29 -0.58
C LYS A 203 8.93 -9.70 -1.79
N ARG A 204 9.09 -11.01 -2.04
CA ARG A 204 9.84 -11.53 -3.19
C ARG A 204 9.18 -11.12 -4.52
N LYS A 205 7.87 -11.32 -4.64
CA LYS A 205 7.11 -10.96 -5.86
C LYS A 205 7.06 -9.44 -6.07
N LEU A 206 6.91 -8.67 -4.99
CA LEU A 206 6.94 -7.20 -5.05
C LEU A 206 8.31 -6.67 -5.49
N LEU A 207 9.40 -7.23 -4.95
CA LEU A 207 10.75 -6.89 -5.38
C LEU A 207 10.97 -7.22 -6.86
N GLU A 208 10.44 -8.36 -7.33
CA GLU A 208 10.50 -8.77 -8.74
C GLU A 208 9.80 -7.75 -9.66
N LEU A 209 8.61 -7.25 -9.28
CA LEU A 209 7.92 -6.19 -10.03
C LEU A 209 8.76 -4.91 -10.15
N VAL A 210 9.44 -4.52 -9.06
CA VAL A 210 10.31 -3.34 -9.03
C VAL A 210 11.56 -3.55 -9.90
N GLN A 211 12.26 -4.68 -9.72
CA GLN A 211 13.49 -4.99 -10.47
C GLN A 211 13.26 -5.13 -11.98
N MET A 212 12.07 -5.60 -12.38
CA MET A 212 11.69 -5.73 -13.79
C MET A 212 11.11 -4.43 -14.38
N GLY A 213 10.98 -3.35 -13.60
CA GLY A 213 10.43 -2.08 -14.08
C GLY A 213 8.95 -2.14 -14.46
N LEU A 214 8.20 -3.11 -13.94
CA LEU A 214 6.74 -3.23 -14.16
C LEU A 214 5.96 -2.21 -13.31
N VAL A 215 6.62 -1.70 -12.27
CA VAL A 215 6.19 -0.57 -11.44
C VAL A 215 7.35 0.41 -11.28
N ASN A 216 7.05 1.67 -10.96
CA ASN A 216 8.03 2.75 -10.89
C ASN A 216 8.84 2.80 -9.57
N GLY A 217 8.72 1.77 -8.72
CA GLY A 217 9.37 1.68 -7.41
C GLY A 217 8.50 1.07 -6.34
N TRP A 218 9.01 1.03 -5.11
CA TRP A 218 8.25 0.54 -3.94
C TRP A 218 7.09 1.46 -3.57
N ASP A 219 7.16 2.73 -3.94
CA ASP A 219 6.12 3.75 -3.68
C ASP A 219 5.20 3.96 -4.89
N ASP A 220 5.24 3.10 -5.92
CA ASP A 220 4.31 3.18 -7.05
C ASP A 220 2.86 3.09 -6.54
N PRO A 221 1.94 4.00 -6.95
CA PRO A 221 0.56 4.01 -6.48
C PRO A 221 -0.28 2.75 -6.75
N ARG A 222 0.24 1.77 -7.51
CA ARG A 222 -0.37 0.44 -7.74
C ARG A 222 0.13 -0.62 -6.76
N MET A 223 1.19 -0.35 -6.00
CA MET A 223 1.79 -1.28 -5.05
C MET A 223 0.99 -1.32 -3.74
N PRO A 224 0.87 -2.49 -3.10
CA PRO A 224 0.17 -2.65 -1.81
C PRO A 224 1.04 -2.20 -0.62
N THR A 225 2.14 -1.49 -0.85
CA THR A 225 2.99 -0.92 0.21
C THR A 225 2.30 0.27 0.86
N ILE A 226 2.63 0.55 2.12
CA ILE A 226 2.12 1.74 2.81
C ILE A 226 2.56 3.01 2.08
N SER A 227 3.83 3.10 1.70
CA SER A 227 4.35 4.20 0.87
C SER A 227 3.63 4.36 -0.49
N GLY A 228 3.29 3.25 -1.16
CA GLY A 228 2.52 3.25 -2.41
C GLY A 228 1.09 3.74 -2.20
N LEU A 229 0.39 3.22 -1.18
CA LEU A 229 -0.97 3.64 -0.82
C LEU A 229 -1.01 5.12 -0.38
N ARG A 230 0.00 5.58 0.36
CA ARG A 230 0.18 6.98 0.74
C ARG A 230 0.32 7.88 -0.49
N ARG A 231 1.21 7.53 -1.43
CA ARG A 231 1.40 8.27 -2.69
C ARG A 231 0.17 8.21 -3.59
N ARG A 232 -0.58 7.10 -3.54
CA ARG A 232 -1.87 6.91 -4.19
C ARG A 232 -2.95 7.84 -3.65
N GLY A 233 -2.79 8.37 -2.44
CA GLY A 233 -3.73 9.30 -1.80
C GLY A 233 -4.66 8.65 -0.79
N TYR A 234 -4.39 7.41 -0.35
CA TYR A 234 -5.03 6.86 0.83
C TYR A 234 -4.67 7.70 2.06
N THR A 235 -5.51 7.61 3.10
CA THR A 235 -5.24 8.27 4.37
C THR A 235 -4.98 7.25 5.47
N PRO A 236 -4.26 7.63 6.53
CA PRO A 236 -4.07 6.78 7.71
C PRO A 236 -5.40 6.23 8.25
N GLU A 237 -6.39 7.11 8.42
CA GLU A 237 -7.71 6.77 8.94
C GLU A 237 -8.45 5.78 8.03
N SER A 238 -8.29 5.89 6.70
CA SER A 238 -8.92 4.93 5.78
C SER A 238 -8.36 3.51 5.92
N LEU A 239 -7.07 3.38 6.24
CA LEU A 239 -6.40 2.09 6.46
C LEU A 239 -6.66 1.53 7.86
N GLN A 240 -6.73 2.40 8.87
CA GLN A 240 -7.16 2.03 10.21
C GLN A 240 -8.62 1.52 10.19
N ASN A 241 -9.54 2.28 9.58
CA ASN A 241 -10.94 1.87 9.41
C ASN A 241 -11.07 0.55 8.63
N PHE A 242 -10.22 0.33 7.62
CA PHE A 242 -10.16 -0.96 6.92
C PHE A 242 -9.76 -2.10 7.85
N SER A 243 -8.68 -1.89 8.63
CA SER A 243 -8.16 -2.87 9.59
C SER A 243 -9.17 -3.22 10.69
N GLU A 244 -9.90 -2.22 11.21
CA GLU A 244 -10.99 -2.44 12.18
C GLU A 244 -12.13 -3.26 11.61
N ARG A 245 -12.53 -3.02 10.35
CA ARG A 245 -13.65 -3.71 9.70
C ARG A 245 -13.37 -5.16 9.37
N ILE A 246 -12.16 -5.48 8.90
CA ILE A 246 -11.79 -6.87 8.61
C ILE A 246 -11.61 -7.69 9.90
N GLY A 247 -11.28 -7.02 11.00
CA GLY A 247 -11.04 -7.65 12.29
C GLY A 247 -9.79 -8.53 12.32
N VAL A 248 -9.62 -9.23 13.44
CA VAL A 248 -8.50 -10.15 13.68
C VAL A 248 -9.05 -11.54 13.96
N ALA A 249 -8.64 -12.53 13.18
CA ALA A 249 -9.10 -13.91 13.29
C ALA A 249 -7.94 -14.91 13.14
N LYS A 250 -8.15 -16.17 13.51
CA LYS A 250 -7.21 -17.29 13.31
C LYS A 250 -7.53 -18.15 12.09
N ARG A 251 -8.29 -17.62 11.13
CA ARG A 251 -8.64 -18.33 9.89
C ARG A 251 -8.19 -17.49 8.71
N ASP A 252 -7.48 -18.14 7.78
CA ASP A 252 -7.10 -17.49 6.53
C ASP A 252 -8.33 -17.07 5.74
N ASN A 253 -8.30 -15.83 5.28
CA ASN A 253 -9.33 -15.25 4.44
C ASN A 253 -8.69 -14.33 3.39
N VAL A 254 -9.29 -14.28 2.21
CA VAL A 254 -8.95 -13.30 1.18
C VAL A 254 -9.96 -12.17 1.29
N ILE A 255 -9.48 -10.97 1.58
CA ILE A 255 -10.30 -9.77 1.66
C ILE A 255 -10.40 -9.18 0.26
N ASP A 256 -11.59 -8.76 -0.13
CA ASP A 256 -11.81 -8.12 -1.42
C ASP A 256 -11.18 -6.72 -1.48
N MET A 257 -10.44 -6.43 -2.55
CA MET A 257 -9.87 -5.09 -2.82
C MET A 257 -10.93 -3.99 -2.82
N GLY A 258 -12.16 -4.29 -3.22
CA GLY A 258 -13.29 -3.35 -3.19
C GLY A 258 -13.63 -2.85 -1.79
N LEU A 259 -13.38 -3.63 -0.73
CA LEU A 259 -13.55 -3.16 0.66
C LEU A 259 -12.51 -2.09 1.02
N LEU A 260 -11.26 -2.27 0.60
CA LEU A 260 -10.20 -1.27 0.79
C LEU A 260 -10.49 0.02 0.00
N GLU A 261 -10.93 -0.12 -1.26
CA GLU A 261 -11.38 1.01 -2.09
C GLU A 261 -12.62 1.70 -1.48
N PHE A 262 -13.49 0.94 -0.81
CA PHE A 262 -14.67 1.48 -0.13
C PHE A 262 -14.29 2.34 1.07
N THR A 263 -13.39 1.90 1.95
CA THR A 263 -13.04 2.66 3.17
C THR A 263 -12.36 3.98 2.84
N VAL A 264 -11.48 4.02 1.84
CA VAL A 264 -10.87 5.27 1.39
C VAL A 264 -11.90 6.19 0.73
N ARG A 265 -12.83 5.65 -0.07
CA ARG A 265 -13.91 6.44 -0.68
C ARG A 265 -14.82 7.09 0.36
N GLU A 266 -15.22 6.31 1.36
CA GLU A 266 -16.06 6.79 2.47
C GLU A 266 -15.37 7.90 3.25
N HIS A 267 -14.08 7.72 3.58
CA HIS A 267 -13.33 8.72 4.31
C HIS A 267 -13.13 10.01 3.50
N LEU A 268 -12.67 9.89 2.25
CA LEU A 268 -12.44 11.04 1.38
C LEU A 268 -13.73 11.82 1.08
N ASN A 269 -14.88 11.15 0.97
CA ASN A 269 -16.16 11.84 0.80
C ASN A 269 -16.44 12.87 1.91
N ARG A 270 -15.96 12.61 3.13
CA ARG A 270 -16.21 13.48 4.28
C ARG A 270 -15.22 14.65 4.36
N ILE A 271 -14.00 14.48 3.86
CA ILE A 271 -12.89 15.41 4.13
C ILE A 271 -12.42 16.22 2.93
N THR A 272 -12.71 15.82 1.69
CA THR A 272 -12.13 16.47 0.50
C THR A 272 -13.01 17.57 -0.06
N ASP A 273 -12.36 18.62 -0.57
CA ASP A 273 -13.01 19.68 -1.33
C ASP A 273 -13.38 19.20 -2.75
N ARG A 274 -14.49 19.71 -3.27
CA ARG A 274 -15.09 19.38 -4.56
C ARG A 274 -14.69 20.43 -5.56
N VAL A 275 -13.88 20.01 -6.52
CA VAL A 275 -13.29 20.85 -7.55
C VAL A 275 -13.66 20.35 -8.92
N MET A 276 -13.61 21.21 -9.93
CA MET A 276 -13.86 20.84 -11.32
C MET A 276 -12.57 20.57 -12.08
N ALA A 277 -12.57 19.45 -12.78
CA ALA A 277 -11.49 18.97 -13.63
C ALA A 277 -12.12 18.30 -14.85
N VAL A 278 -11.58 18.58 -16.03
CA VAL A 278 -12.00 17.97 -17.29
C VAL A 278 -10.83 17.18 -17.87
N LEU A 279 -10.99 15.86 -18.00
CA LEU A 279 -9.90 14.97 -18.39
C LEU A 279 -9.78 14.81 -19.91
N ASP A 280 -10.90 14.75 -20.63
CA ASP A 280 -10.94 14.75 -22.10
C ASP A 280 -11.68 16.00 -22.58
N PRO A 281 -10.98 17.15 -22.72
CA PRO A 281 -11.63 18.45 -22.88
C PRO A 281 -12.29 18.63 -24.25
N LEU A 282 -13.60 18.86 -24.23
CA LEU A 282 -14.41 19.29 -25.38
C LEU A 282 -14.81 20.75 -25.22
N LYS A 283 -14.45 21.58 -26.21
CA LYS A 283 -14.70 23.03 -26.18
C LYS A 283 -16.18 23.34 -26.41
N VAL A 284 -16.75 24.18 -25.56
CA VAL A 284 -18.10 24.72 -25.70
C VAL A 284 -18.03 26.24 -25.80
N ILE A 285 -18.73 26.81 -26.78
CA ILE A 285 -18.83 28.25 -27.01
C ILE A 285 -20.27 28.68 -26.76
N ILE A 286 -20.48 29.50 -25.74
CA ILE A 286 -21.80 30.01 -25.37
C ILE A 286 -22.08 31.26 -26.20
N THR A 287 -22.80 31.10 -27.31
CA THR A 287 -22.91 32.08 -28.39
C THR A 287 -23.59 33.39 -27.99
N ASN A 288 -24.54 33.34 -27.05
CA ASN A 288 -25.25 34.49 -26.50
C ASN A 288 -24.64 35.05 -25.20
N TYR A 289 -23.49 34.54 -24.74
CA TYR A 289 -22.75 35.13 -23.61
C TYR A 289 -21.77 36.21 -24.11
N PRO A 290 -21.71 37.40 -23.48
CA PRO A 290 -20.87 38.50 -23.94
C PRO A 290 -19.38 38.14 -24.02
N GLU A 291 -18.73 38.51 -25.11
CA GLU A 291 -17.30 38.31 -25.30
C GLU A 291 -16.48 39.14 -24.31
N GLY A 292 -15.39 38.57 -23.77
CA GLY A 292 -14.53 39.22 -22.77
C GLY A 292 -15.13 39.33 -21.36
N LYS A 293 -16.41 39.00 -21.15
CA LYS A 293 -17.01 38.97 -19.82
C LYS A 293 -16.58 37.71 -19.06
N THR A 294 -16.23 37.88 -17.78
CA THR A 294 -15.99 36.80 -16.83
C THR A 294 -16.80 37.05 -15.57
N GLU A 295 -17.44 36.02 -15.02
CA GLU A 295 -18.17 36.06 -13.76
C GLU A 295 -17.63 34.99 -12.80
N ASN A 296 -17.41 35.34 -11.54
CA ASN A 296 -16.99 34.37 -10.54
C ASN A 296 -18.22 33.69 -9.92
N MET A 297 -18.27 32.36 -10.04
CA MET A 297 -19.29 31.52 -9.44
C MET A 297 -18.79 31.01 -8.10
N MET A 298 -19.62 31.10 -7.05
CA MET A 298 -19.29 30.58 -5.73
C MET A 298 -19.71 29.10 -5.63
N LEU A 299 -18.76 28.22 -5.36
CA LEU A 299 -19.02 26.80 -5.11
C LEU A 299 -18.65 26.44 -3.67
N VAL A 300 -19.53 25.71 -2.99
CA VAL A 300 -19.23 25.12 -1.67
C VAL A 300 -18.21 24.01 -1.84
N ASP A 301 -17.11 24.07 -1.08
CA ASP A 301 -15.99 23.15 -1.19
C ASP A 301 -16.41 21.74 -0.80
N ASN A 302 -17.07 21.55 0.33
CA ASN A 302 -17.44 20.26 0.87
C ASN A 302 -18.90 20.25 1.33
N PRO A 303 -19.84 19.76 0.51
CA PRO A 303 -21.25 19.67 0.87
C PRO A 303 -21.57 18.76 2.07
N GLU A 304 -20.66 17.84 2.43
CA GLU A 304 -20.80 16.96 3.60
C GLU A 304 -20.32 17.63 4.89
N ASN A 305 -19.70 18.81 4.79
CA ASN A 305 -19.27 19.63 5.91
C ASN A 305 -20.12 20.91 5.97
N PRO A 306 -21.04 21.06 6.95
CA PRO A 306 -21.87 22.26 7.10
C PRO A 306 -21.06 23.55 7.26
N ASP A 307 -19.86 23.47 7.82
CA ASP A 307 -18.95 24.60 8.06
C ASP A 307 -17.92 24.77 6.93
N SER A 308 -18.15 24.13 5.79
CA SER A 308 -17.27 24.21 4.63
C SER A 308 -17.15 25.63 4.11
N ALA A 309 -15.93 25.99 3.72
CA ALA A 309 -15.68 27.18 2.93
C ALA A 309 -16.26 27.03 1.51
N SER A 310 -16.08 28.09 0.72
CA SER A 310 -16.44 28.13 -0.68
C SER A 310 -15.34 28.84 -1.45
N HIS A 311 -15.13 28.43 -2.70
CA HIS A 311 -14.18 29.08 -3.60
C HIS A 311 -14.88 29.65 -4.84
N GLU A 312 -14.20 30.61 -5.47
CA GLU A 312 -14.61 31.21 -6.73
C GLU A 312 -14.13 30.39 -7.92
N VAL A 313 -15.03 30.13 -8.87
CA VAL A 313 -14.71 29.53 -10.17
C VAL A 313 -15.12 30.48 -11.29
N PRO A 314 -14.21 30.91 -12.17
CA PRO A 314 -14.54 31.81 -13.25
C PRO A 314 -15.41 31.11 -14.30
N PHE A 315 -16.47 31.79 -14.71
CA PHE A 315 -17.35 31.44 -15.83
C PHE A 315 -17.13 32.43 -16.97
N SER A 316 -17.09 31.92 -18.19
CA SER A 316 -16.82 32.72 -19.40
C SER A 316 -17.58 32.18 -20.59
N ARG A 317 -17.54 32.93 -21.70
CA ARG A 317 -18.11 32.51 -23.00
C ARG A 317 -17.62 31.14 -23.46
N GLU A 318 -16.34 30.85 -23.28
CA GLU A 318 -15.72 29.60 -23.68
C GLU A 318 -15.44 28.72 -22.45
N ILE A 319 -15.90 27.48 -22.47
CA ILE A 319 -15.68 26.50 -21.40
C ILE A 319 -15.24 25.16 -22.00
N TYR A 320 -14.69 24.29 -21.16
CA TYR A 320 -14.49 22.88 -21.46
C TYR A 320 -15.46 22.02 -20.63
N ILE A 321 -15.95 20.96 -21.25
CA ILE A 321 -16.68 19.85 -20.62
C ILE A 321 -15.99 18.53 -21.00
N GLU A 322 -16.37 17.40 -20.40
CA GLU A 322 -15.86 16.09 -20.85
C GLU A 322 -16.39 15.76 -22.25
N GLN A 323 -15.56 15.12 -23.06
CA GLN A 323 -15.94 14.58 -24.37
C GLN A 323 -17.16 13.64 -24.26
N ASP A 324 -17.21 12.80 -23.22
CA ASP A 324 -18.30 11.85 -22.96
C ASP A 324 -19.60 12.50 -22.44
N ASP A 325 -19.58 13.81 -22.15
CA ASP A 325 -20.77 14.57 -21.75
C ASP A 325 -21.57 15.10 -22.94
N PHE A 326 -21.10 14.90 -24.17
CA PHE A 326 -21.84 15.19 -25.38
C PHE A 326 -22.01 13.96 -26.27
N MET A 327 -23.22 13.80 -26.82
CA MET A 327 -23.50 12.74 -27.79
C MET A 327 -24.50 13.25 -28.82
N GLU A 328 -24.12 13.18 -30.09
CA GLU A 328 -24.98 13.56 -31.22
C GLU A 328 -26.24 12.69 -31.26
N ASP A 329 -26.07 11.36 -31.31
CA ASP A 329 -27.15 10.38 -31.30
C ASP A 329 -27.45 9.87 -29.89
N ALA A 330 -27.88 10.78 -29.01
CA ALA A 330 -28.07 10.47 -27.60
C ALA A 330 -29.30 9.58 -27.32
N PRO A 331 -29.14 8.38 -26.71
CA PRO A 331 -30.26 7.52 -26.36
C PRO A 331 -31.15 8.17 -25.27
N LYS A 332 -32.37 7.65 -25.07
CA LYS A 332 -33.33 8.20 -24.08
C LYS A 332 -32.81 8.25 -22.64
N LYS A 333 -31.89 7.34 -22.28
CA LYS A 333 -31.26 7.27 -20.95
C LYS A 333 -29.98 8.13 -20.83
N PHE A 334 -29.61 8.86 -21.87
CA PHE A 334 -28.50 9.81 -21.83
C PHE A 334 -29.02 11.19 -21.38
N PHE A 335 -28.66 11.60 -20.18
CA PHE A 335 -29.14 12.84 -19.56
C PHE A 335 -28.17 14.02 -19.67
N ARG A 336 -27.06 13.86 -20.42
CA ARG A 336 -26.11 14.93 -20.69
C ARG A 336 -26.45 15.66 -21.99
N LEU A 337 -25.51 16.45 -22.51
CA LEU A 337 -25.73 17.37 -23.62
C LEU A 337 -25.86 16.62 -24.95
N ALA A 338 -26.84 17.02 -25.76
CA ALA A 338 -27.06 16.50 -27.11
C ALA A 338 -27.72 17.61 -27.93
N PRO A 339 -27.79 17.50 -29.27
CA PRO A 339 -28.49 18.47 -30.09
C PRO A 339 -29.91 18.76 -29.57
N ASP A 340 -30.26 20.05 -29.46
CA ASP A 340 -31.55 20.55 -28.94
C ASP A 340 -31.87 20.15 -27.48
N ARG A 341 -30.88 19.67 -26.71
CA ARG A 341 -31.04 19.36 -25.27
C ARG A 341 -30.39 20.41 -24.39
N GLU A 342 -30.99 20.54 -23.21
CA GLU A 342 -30.51 21.41 -22.14
C GLU A 342 -29.86 20.63 -21.01
N VAL A 343 -28.83 21.23 -20.42
CA VAL A 343 -28.14 20.67 -19.25
C VAL A 343 -27.75 21.79 -18.30
N ARG A 344 -27.65 21.49 -17.00
CA ARG A 344 -27.17 22.44 -16.00
C ARG A 344 -25.65 22.34 -15.90
N LEU A 345 -24.97 23.47 -15.92
CA LEU A 345 -23.58 23.56 -15.50
C LEU A 345 -23.54 23.70 -13.99
N LYS A 346 -22.74 22.88 -13.31
CA LYS A 346 -22.65 22.87 -11.84
C LYS A 346 -22.33 24.28 -11.33
N GLY A 347 -23.21 24.80 -10.48
CA GLY A 347 -23.09 26.12 -9.84
C GLY A 347 -23.12 27.32 -10.78
N ALA A 348 -23.49 27.13 -12.06
CA ALA A 348 -23.61 28.19 -13.04
C ALA A 348 -25.03 28.16 -13.66
N TYR A 349 -25.13 28.23 -14.98
CA TYR A 349 -26.37 28.36 -15.75
C TYR A 349 -26.83 27.04 -16.37
N ILE A 350 -28.06 27.03 -16.89
CA ILE A 350 -28.52 26.04 -17.87
C ILE A 350 -28.04 26.48 -19.26
N ILE A 351 -27.48 25.54 -20.01
CA ILE A 351 -27.10 25.72 -21.41
C ILE A 351 -27.92 24.79 -22.31
N LYS A 352 -28.16 25.21 -23.55
CA LYS A 352 -28.80 24.44 -24.60
C LYS A 352 -27.85 24.27 -25.77
N CYS A 353 -27.69 23.05 -26.29
CA CYS A 353 -26.92 22.82 -27.52
C CYS A 353 -27.73 23.26 -28.74
N GLU A 354 -27.15 24.16 -29.54
CA GLU A 354 -27.72 24.62 -30.81
C GLU A 354 -27.04 23.94 -32.00
N ASP A 355 -25.71 23.82 -31.96
CA ASP A 355 -24.91 23.28 -33.07
C ASP A 355 -23.59 22.69 -32.57
N PHE A 356 -22.88 21.95 -33.41
CA PHE A 356 -21.56 21.40 -33.10
C PHE A 356 -20.70 21.26 -34.36
N LYS A 357 -19.38 21.22 -34.17
CA LYS A 357 -18.40 21.07 -35.23
C LYS A 357 -17.66 19.75 -35.09
N LYS A 358 -17.46 19.08 -36.24
CA LYS A 358 -16.61 17.89 -36.38
C LYS A 358 -15.34 18.21 -37.14
N ASP A 359 -14.28 17.46 -36.86
CA ASP A 359 -13.07 17.42 -37.68
C ASP A 359 -13.23 16.48 -38.88
N ASP A 360 -12.18 16.38 -39.69
CA ASP A 360 -12.14 15.52 -40.89
C ASP A 360 -12.28 14.02 -40.57
N ASN A 361 -12.05 13.62 -39.33
CA ASN A 361 -12.21 12.24 -38.85
C ASN A 361 -13.58 12.00 -38.18
N GLY A 362 -14.47 13.00 -38.18
CA GLY A 362 -15.78 12.92 -37.56
C GLY A 362 -15.78 13.08 -36.04
N ARG A 363 -14.64 13.40 -35.42
CA ARG A 363 -14.56 13.69 -33.98
C ARG A 363 -15.12 15.08 -33.72
N ILE A 364 -15.96 15.20 -32.69
CA ILE A 364 -16.55 16.47 -32.29
C ILE A 364 -15.49 17.31 -31.58
N THR A 365 -15.24 18.52 -32.09
CA THR A 365 -14.19 19.43 -31.60
C THR A 365 -14.74 20.64 -30.86
N GLU A 366 -15.92 21.12 -31.25
CA GLU A 366 -16.56 22.29 -30.66
C GLU A 366 -18.08 22.08 -30.57
N ILE A 367 -18.70 22.62 -29.52
CA ILE A 367 -20.16 22.69 -29.37
C ILE A 367 -20.55 24.15 -29.22
N TYR A 368 -21.60 24.56 -29.91
CA TYR A 368 -22.18 25.90 -29.80
C TYR A 368 -23.47 25.82 -28.98
N CYS A 369 -23.49 26.54 -27.87
CA CYS A 369 -24.60 26.55 -26.94
C CYS A 369 -25.17 27.96 -26.76
N THR A 370 -26.44 28.04 -26.36
CA THR A 370 -26.99 29.23 -25.71
C THR A 370 -27.09 28.99 -24.21
N TYR A 371 -27.03 30.04 -23.39
CA TYR A 371 -27.34 29.97 -21.95
C TYR A 371 -28.62 30.72 -21.63
N ASP A 372 -29.29 30.29 -20.56
CA ASP A 372 -30.46 30.95 -19.97
C ASP A 372 -30.00 31.91 -18.85
N PRO A 373 -30.07 33.25 -19.04
CA PRO A 373 -29.59 34.22 -18.05
C PRO A 373 -30.32 34.18 -16.71
N GLU A 374 -31.57 33.73 -16.67
CA GLU A 374 -32.38 33.67 -15.45
C GLU A 374 -32.11 32.39 -14.63
N SER A 375 -31.32 31.46 -15.18
CA SER A 375 -31.12 30.13 -14.59
C SER A 375 -29.94 29.99 -13.62
N LYS A 376 -29.28 31.11 -13.28
CA LYS A 376 -28.08 31.15 -12.43
C LYS A 376 -28.33 30.41 -11.11
N SER A 377 -27.43 29.49 -10.76
CA SER A 377 -27.56 28.69 -9.56
C SER A 377 -27.59 29.56 -8.29
N GLY A 378 -28.57 29.33 -7.42
CA GLY A 378 -28.75 30.10 -6.18
C GLY A 378 -29.70 31.30 -6.29
N GLU A 379 -30.13 31.67 -7.50
CA GLU A 379 -31.10 32.76 -7.72
C GLU A 379 -32.54 32.25 -7.89
N ALA A 380 -33.53 33.16 -7.87
CA ALA A 380 -34.95 32.81 -7.91
C ALA A 380 -35.35 31.96 -9.14
N GLY A 381 -34.73 32.19 -10.30
CA GLY A 381 -34.96 31.43 -11.53
C GLY A 381 -34.24 30.07 -11.60
N SER A 382 -33.42 29.72 -10.59
CA SER A 382 -32.66 28.46 -10.58
C SER A 382 -33.52 27.21 -10.38
N GLN A 383 -34.81 27.35 -10.09
CA GLN A 383 -35.72 26.24 -9.78
C GLN A 383 -36.07 25.38 -11.00
N ARG A 384 -35.77 25.86 -12.22
CA ARG A 384 -35.95 25.10 -13.46
C ARG A 384 -35.12 23.81 -13.42
N LYS A 385 -35.81 22.67 -13.49
CA LYS A 385 -35.21 21.33 -13.46
C LYS A 385 -34.85 20.87 -14.87
N VAL A 386 -33.62 20.42 -15.03
CA VAL A 386 -33.12 19.71 -16.21
C VAL A 386 -32.59 18.34 -15.80
N LYS A 387 -32.46 17.42 -16.76
CA LYS A 387 -32.19 16.00 -16.45
C LYS A 387 -30.75 15.72 -16.01
N GLY A 388 -29.80 16.57 -16.40
CA GLY A 388 -28.38 16.37 -16.12
C GLY A 388 -27.70 17.62 -15.55
N THR A 389 -26.61 17.40 -14.82
CA THR A 389 -25.69 18.44 -14.37
C THR A 389 -24.27 18.03 -14.71
N LEU A 390 -23.53 18.90 -15.39
CA LEU A 390 -22.15 18.68 -15.81
C LEU A 390 -21.19 19.52 -14.97
N HIS A 391 -20.01 18.99 -14.71
CA HIS A 391 -18.86 19.80 -14.34
C HIS A 391 -18.28 20.45 -15.60
N TRP A 392 -17.55 21.54 -15.42
CA TRP A 392 -17.01 22.34 -16.51
C TRP A 392 -15.84 23.17 -15.99
N VAL A 393 -14.99 23.67 -16.87
CA VAL A 393 -13.95 24.64 -16.52
C VAL A 393 -13.91 25.76 -17.54
N SER A 394 -13.64 26.99 -17.12
CA SER A 394 -13.50 28.12 -18.05
C SER A 394 -12.26 27.95 -18.93
N ALA A 395 -12.43 27.94 -20.25
CA ALA A 395 -11.33 27.73 -21.19
C ALA A 395 -10.18 28.75 -21.07
N PRO A 396 -10.43 30.08 -20.94
CA PRO A 396 -9.36 31.06 -20.79
C PRO A 396 -8.65 31.03 -19.42
N HIS A 397 -9.27 30.45 -18.39
CA HIS A 397 -8.71 30.41 -17.03
C HIS A 397 -8.26 29.01 -16.60
N ALA A 398 -8.51 27.98 -17.43
CA ALA A 398 -8.20 26.61 -17.12
C ALA A 398 -6.70 26.39 -17.00
N VAL A 399 -6.34 25.45 -16.15
CA VAL A 399 -4.95 25.10 -15.85
C VAL A 399 -4.67 23.73 -16.40
N ASP A 400 -3.54 23.60 -17.08
CA ASP A 400 -3.07 22.32 -17.58
C ASP A 400 -2.46 21.49 -16.45
N ALA A 401 -2.86 20.22 -16.39
CA ALA A 401 -2.29 19.24 -15.48
C ALA A 401 -2.16 17.86 -16.12
N GLU A 402 -1.18 17.10 -15.64
CA GLU A 402 -1.12 15.67 -15.85
C GLU A 402 -2.02 14.97 -14.82
N VAL A 403 -2.92 14.11 -15.28
CA VAL A 403 -3.77 13.28 -14.42
C VAL A 403 -3.47 11.82 -14.67
N ARG A 404 -3.07 11.10 -13.63
CA ARG A 404 -2.75 9.67 -13.66
C ARG A 404 -3.92 8.87 -13.12
N LEU A 405 -4.60 8.19 -14.02
CA LEU A 405 -5.70 7.29 -13.71
C LEU A 405 -5.13 5.90 -13.51
N TYR A 406 -4.91 5.49 -12.26
CA TYR A 406 -4.55 4.09 -12.02
C TYR A 406 -5.76 3.24 -11.66
N ASP A 407 -5.61 1.95 -11.91
CA ASP A 407 -6.54 0.88 -11.61
C ASP A 407 -5.81 -0.25 -10.86
N ARG A 408 -6.50 -1.35 -10.56
CA ARG A 408 -5.89 -2.54 -9.96
C ARG A 408 -4.74 -3.05 -10.82
N LEU A 409 -3.64 -3.43 -10.17
CA LEU A 409 -2.42 -3.88 -10.86
C LEU A 409 -2.61 -5.21 -11.58
N PHE A 410 -3.46 -6.08 -11.05
CA PHE A 410 -3.77 -7.39 -11.63
C PHE A 410 -5.25 -7.49 -12.00
N VAL A 411 -5.54 -8.23 -13.08
CA VAL A 411 -6.91 -8.53 -13.52
C VAL A 411 -7.50 -9.78 -12.86
N ASP A 412 -6.64 -10.67 -12.36
CA ASP A 412 -7.03 -11.90 -11.68
C ASP A 412 -7.20 -11.65 -10.16
N GLU A 413 -8.18 -12.33 -9.56
CA GLU A 413 -8.50 -12.19 -8.14
C GLU A 413 -7.40 -12.74 -7.22
N ASP A 414 -6.74 -13.83 -7.61
CA ASP A 414 -5.59 -14.44 -6.91
C ASP A 414 -4.45 -14.71 -7.91
N PRO A 415 -3.73 -13.66 -8.36
CA PRO A 415 -2.70 -13.79 -9.38
C PRO A 415 -1.55 -14.71 -8.92
N ALA A 416 -1.43 -14.95 -7.61
CA ALA A 416 -0.40 -15.80 -7.03
C ALA A 416 -0.80 -17.27 -6.86
N GLY A 417 -2.08 -17.60 -7.00
CA GLY A 417 -2.62 -18.94 -6.75
C GLY A 417 -2.46 -19.93 -7.91
N HIS A 418 -2.20 -19.43 -9.12
CA HIS A 418 -2.04 -20.25 -10.32
C HIS A 418 -0.68 -20.98 -10.34
N LYS A 419 -0.71 -22.31 -10.51
CA LYS A 419 0.51 -23.15 -10.49
C LYS A 419 1.27 -23.17 -11.82
N GLU A 420 0.56 -22.98 -12.93
CA GLU A 420 1.10 -23.14 -14.29
C GLU A 420 1.33 -21.81 -15.01
N VAL A 421 0.82 -20.71 -14.46
CA VAL A 421 0.87 -19.38 -15.05
C VAL A 421 1.63 -18.45 -14.11
N ASP A 422 2.58 -17.69 -14.64
CA ASP A 422 3.30 -16.69 -13.86
C ASP A 422 2.37 -15.54 -13.48
N PHE A 423 2.42 -15.10 -12.23
CA PHE A 423 1.56 -14.02 -11.73
C PHE A 423 1.64 -12.73 -12.55
N LYS A 424 2.78 -12.49 -13.21
CA LYS A 424 3.01 -11.33 -14.08
C LYS A 424 2.15 -11.33 -15.35
N GLU A 425 1.67 -12.50 -15.80
CA GLU A 425 0.78 -12.59 -16.97
C GLU A 425 -0.61 -12.01 -16.67
N PHE A 426 -0.97 -11.86 -15.39
CA PHE A 426 -2.22 -11.24 -14.96
C PHE A 426 -2.10 -9.72 -14.75
N ILE A 427 -0.99 -9.09 -15.13
CA ILE A 427 -0.84 -7.64 -15.00
C ILE A 427 -1.87 -6.95 -15.90
N ASN A 428 -2.59 -6.00 -15.31
CA ASN A 428 -3.55 -5.18 -16.01
C ASN A 428 -2.82 -4.14 -16.89
N PRO A 429 -2.95 -4.21 -18.23
CA PRO A 429 -2.34 -3.24 -19.13
C PRO A 429 -2.92 -1.84 -18.94
N ASP A 430 -4.16 -1.74 -18.47
CA ASP A 430 -4.85 -0.49 -18.16
C ASP A 430 -4.67 -0.06 -16.68
N SER A 431 -3.73 -0.69 -15.96
CA SER A 431 -3.44 -0.35 -14.56
C SER A 431 -2.98 1.09 -14.39
N LEU A 432 -2.47 1.76 -15.43
CA LEU A 432 -2.14 3.18 -15.43
C LEU A 432 -2.43 3.80 -16.81
N ARG A 433 -3.30 4.83 -16.81
CA ARG A 433 -3.52 5.71 -17.95
C ARG A 433 -3.14 7.14 -17.58
N VAL A 434 -2.22 7.74 -18.34
CA VAL A 434 -1.77 9.12 -18.14
C VAL A 434 -2.52 10.07 -19.09
N ILE A 435 -3.11 11.12 -18.54
CA ILE A 435 -3.79 12.19 -19.26
C ILE A 435 -2.93 13.45 -19.15
N PRO A 436 -2.16 13.83 -20.19
CA PRO A 436 -1.12 14.87 -20.06
C PRO A 436 -1.65 16.31 -20.08
N LYS A 437 -2.89 16.52 -20.53
CA LYS A 437 -3.46 17.86 -20.77
C LYS A 437 -4.89 17.97 -20.24
N ALA A 438 -5.11 17.47 -19.03
CA ALA A 438 -6.37 17.70 -18.35
C ALA A 438 -6.51 19.19 -18.02
N LYS A 439 -7.75 19.70 -18.05
CA LYS A 439 -8.08 21.10 -17.77
C LYS A 439 -8.71 21.21 -16.40
N LEU A 440 -8.03 21.87 -15.49
CA LEU A 440 -8.45 22.07 -14.10
C LEU A 440 -8.96 23.49 -13.88
N GLU A 441 -9.84 23.68 -12.90
CA GLU A 441 -10.18 25.02 -12.43
C GLU A 441 -8.95 25.72 -11.78
N PRO A 442 -8.85 27.06 -11.87
CA PRO A 442 -7.65 27.79 -11.46
C PRO A 442 -7.32 27.72 -9.97
N TRP A 443 -8.30 27.38 -9.12
CA TRP A 443 -8.10 27.22 -7.69
C TRP A 443 -7.05 26.13 -7.37
N LEU A 444 -6.94 25.11 -8.22
CA LEU A 444 -6.01 24.00 -8.07
C LEU A 444 -4.54 24.35 -8.35
N GLN A 445 -4.22 25.57 -8.84
CA GLN A 445 -2.81 26.01 -8.98
C GLN A 445 -2.05 26.03 -7.66
N LYS A 446 -2.77 26.17 -6.55
CA LYS A 446 -2.21 26.27 -5.21
C LYS A 446 -2.10 24.92 -4.50
N ALA A 447 -2.49 23.82 -5.16
CA ALA A 447 -2.44 22.48 -4.58
C ALA A 447 -1.00 22.10 -4.24
N MET A 448 -0.80 21.64 -3.00
CA MET A 448 0.47 21.12 -2.50
C MET A 448 0.48 19.59 -2.58
N ALA A 449 1.67 19.01 -2.63
CA ALA A 449 1.84 17.56 -2.64
C ALA A 449 1.08 16.91 -1.45
N GLY A 450 0.28 15.90 -1.75
CA GLY A 450 -0.53 15.19 -0.76
C GLY A 450 -1.91 15.81 -0.46
N ASP A 451 -2.21 17.01 -0.98
CA ASP A 451 -3.57 17.58 -0.94
C ASP A 451 -4.54 16.67 -1.69
N LYS A 452 -5.79 16.60 -1.21
CA LYS A 452 -6.79 15.63 -1.66
C LYS A 452 -8.07 16.34 -2.08
N PHE A 453 -8.59 15.96 -3.22
CA PHE A 453 -9.74 16.59 -3.84
C PHE A 453 -10.69 15.55 -4.40
N GLN A 454 -11.99 15.86 -4.41
CA GLN A 454 -12.96 15.17 -5.24
C GLN A 454 -13.09 15.94 -6.55
N PHE A 455 -12.59 15.37 -7.64
CA PHE A 455 -12.90 15.86 -8.97
C PHE A 455 -14.33 15.47 -9.29
N GLN A 456 -15.20 16.47 -9.42
CA GLN A 456 -16.64 16.24 -9.51
C GLN A 456 -16.99 15.25 -10.62
N ARG A 457 -17.84 14.27 -10.30
CA ARG A 457 -18.29 13.18 -11.19
C ARG A 457 -17.22 12.18 -11.64
N LEU A 458 -15.94 12.40 -11.32
CA LEU A 458 -14.83 11.57 -11.77
C LEU A 458 -14.33 10.63 -10.66
N GLY A 459 -13.98 11.18 -9.50
CA GLY A 459 -13.37 10.41 -8.42
C GLY A 459 -12.66 11.28 -7.40
N TYR A 460 -11.88 10.62 -6.55
CA TYR A 460 -10.99 11.28 -5.60
C TYR A 460 -9.57 11.23 -6.12
N PHE A 461 -8.85 12.32 -5.95
CA PHE A 461 -7.51 12.55 -6.48
C PHE A 461 -6.63 13.17 -5.41
N CYS A 462 -5.33 12.93 -5.49
CA CYS A 462 -4.34 13.65 -4.70
C CYS A 462 -3.27 14.27 -5.60
N ALA A 463 -2.70 15.39 -5.18
CA ALA A 463 -1.53 15.96 -5.84
C ALA A 463 -0.30 15.08 -5.57
N ASP A 464 0.36 14.60 -6.63
CA ASP A 464 1.54 13.74 -6.52
C ASP A 464 2.74 14.53 -5.97
N LYS A 465 3.63 13.84 -5.25
CA LYS A 465 4.87 14.46 -4.75
C LYS A 465 5.81 14.97 -5.85
N SER A 466 5.68 14.46 -7.08
CA SER A 466 6.43 14.95 -8.24
C SER A 466 5.81 16.19 -8.90
N SER A 467 4.68 16.70 -8.39
CA SER A 467 4.05 17.94 -8.86
C SER A 467 4.95 19.15 -8.58
N THR A 468 5.07 20.07 -9.54
CA THR A 468 5.88 21.30 -9.41
C THR A 468 5.07 22.53 -9.81
N PRO A 469 5.45 23.75 -9.37
CA PRO A 469 4.88 24.97 -9.93
C PRO A 469 5.02 25.00 -11.46
N GLY A 470 3.91 25.02 -12.18
CA GLY A 470 3.87 24.98 -13.65
C GLY A 470 3.74 23.58 -14.28
N HIS A 471 3.83 22.50 -13.51
CA HIS A 471 3.52 21.15 -13.96
C HIS A 471 2.80 20.39 -12.83
N LEU A 472 1.49 20.56 -12.80
CA LEU A 472 0.64 19.91 -11.80
C LEU A 472 0.42 18.45 -12.17
N ILE A 473 0.55 17.57 -11.19
CA ILE A 473 0.35 16.13 -11.36
C ILE A 473 -0.64 15.64 -10.31
N PHE A 474 -1.72 14.99 -10.75
CA PHE A 474 -2.72 14.40 -9.86
C PHE A 474 -2.85 12.90 -10.08
N ASN A 475 -2.80 12.12 -9.00
CA ASN A 475 -3.09 10.70 -9.00
C ASN A 475 -4.56 10.48 -8.64
N ARG A 476 -5.30 9.68 -9.40
CA ARG A 476 -6.63 9.21 -8.97
C ARG A 476 -6.45 8.25 -7.80
N THR A 477 -6.92 8.57 -6.60
CA THR A 477 -6.93 7.64 -5.47
C THR A 477 -7.93 6.50 -5.72
N VAL A 478 -9.18 6.86 -5.98
CA VAL A 478 -10.28 5.91 -6.20
C VAL A 478 -11.41 6.58 -7.00
N GLY A 479 -12.14 5.81 -7.82
CA GLY A 479 -13.35 6.28 -8.50
C GLY A 479 -14.53 6.50 -7.54
N LEU A 480 -15.55 7.25 -7.98
CA LEU A 480 -16.76 7.51 -7.18
C LEU A 480 -17.61 6.27 -6.88
N ARG A 481 -17.47 5.21 -7.68
CA ARG A 481 -18.20 3.95 -7.55
C ARG A 481 -17.28 2.81 -7.90
N ASP A 482 -17.62 1.62 -7.42
CA ASP A 482 -16.95 0.39 -7.84
C ASP A 482 -17.45 -0.03 -9.23
N ASN A 483 -16.51 -0.19 -10.16
CA ASN A 483 -16.74 -0.63 -11.54
C ASN A 483 -16.32 -2.09 -11.78
N TRP A 484 -15.59 -2.71 -10.85
CA TRP A 484 -15.14 -4.10 -10.95
C TRP A 484 -16.26 -5.08 -10.63
N ALA A 485 -17.10 -4.76 -9.65
CA ALA A 485 -18.29 -5.57 -9.32
C ALA A 485 -19.29 -5.73 -10.51
N LYS A 486 -19.22 -4.87 -11.53
CA LYS A 486 -20.04 -4.95 -12.75
C LYS A 486 -19.33 -5.59 -13.94
N SER A 487 -18.01 -5.67 -13.91
CA SER A 487 -17.22 -6.22 -15.02
C SER A 487 -17.09 -7.75 -14.92
N ASN A 488 -17.26 -8.29 -13.71
CA ASN A 488 -17.22 -9.72 -13.40
C ASN A 488 -18.62 -10.37 -13.27
N ALA A 489 -19.70 -9.64 -13.59
CA ALA A 489 -21.08 -10.11 -13.61
C ALA A 489 -21.66 -10.00 -15.02
#